data_AF-A0A3C1KIM2-F1
#
_entry.id   AF-A0A3C1KIM2-F1
#
_cell.length_a   1.000
_cell.length_b   1.000
_cell.length_c   1.000
_cell.angle_alpha   90.00
_cell.angle_beta   90.00
_cell.angle_gamma   90.00
#
_symmetry.space_group_name_H-M   'P 1'
#
loop_
_entity.id
_entity.type
_entity.pdbx_description
1 polymer ?
#
loop_
_entity_poly.entity_id
_entity_poly.type
_entity_poly.pdbx_seq_one_letter_code
_entity_poly.pdbx_strand_id
1 'polypeptide(L)' 'FCGRVRTADAGAVHGAPDEGEDILVHRIPRGEALALLAADRVPNGHTLIALQWLQLQGESLRQRWLS' A
#
# COMPACT_ATOMS: atom_id res chain seq x y z
N PHE A 1 4.32 -3.46 8.64
CA PHE A 1 3.23 -2.73 7.97
C PHE A 1 3.52 -2.37 6.51
N CYS A 2 4.78 -2.31 6.06
CA CYS A 2 5.11 -2.20 4.63
C CYS A 2 6.36 -3.02 4.27
N GLY A 3 6.51 -3.38 3.00
CA GLY A 3 7.71 -4.02 2.45
C GLY A 3 8.41 -3.12 1.42
N ARG A 4 9.73 -3.31 1.25
CA ARG A 4 10.49 -2.69 0.16
C ARG A 4 10.46 -3.63 -1.05
N VAL A 5 10.07 -3.10 -2.21
CA VAL A 5 10.07 -3.84 -3.48
C VAL A 5 10.92 -3.12 -4.51
N ARG A 6 11.55 -3.85 -5.43
CA ARG A 6 12.27 -3.26 -6.57
C ARG A 6 11.31 -2.92 -7.71
N THR A 7 10.31 -3.77 -7.90
CA THR A 7 9.24 -3.64 -8.88
C THR A 7 7.93 -4.03 -8.20
N ALA A 8 6.85 -3.37 -8.59
CA ALA A 8 5.50 -3.78 -8.29
C ALA A 8 4.82 -3.97 -9.64
N ASP A 9 4.39 -5.20 -9.93
CA ASP A 9 3.59 -5.47 -11.11
C ASP A 9 2.18 -4.95 -10.84
N ALA A 10 1.72 -4.01 -11.65
CA ALA A 10 0.49 -3.27 -11.43
C ALA A 10 -0.32 -3.25 -12.72
N GLY A 11 -1.63 -3.41 -12.60
CA GLY A 11 -2.54 -3.48 -13.75
C GLY A 11 -2.78 -4.89 -14.30
N ALA A 12 -2.10 -5.91 -13.77
CA ALA A 12 -2.46 -7.31 -13.98
C ALA A 12 -3.34 -7.81 -12.83
N VAL A 13 -4.25 -8.72 -13.18
CA VAL A 13 -5.05 -9.48 -12.21
C VAL A 13 -4.25 -10.70 -11.77
N HIS A 14 -4.17 -10.91 -10.45
CA HIS A 14 -3.49 -12.02 -9.81
C HIS A 14 -4.42 -12.71 -8.80
N GLY A 15 -4.08 -13.93 -8.39
CA GLY A 15 -4.82 -14.69 -7.39
C GLY A 15 -4.51 -16.17 -7.52
N ALA A 16 -4.54 -16.91 -6.41
CA ALA A 16 -4.40 -18.36 -6.47
C ALA A 16 -5.74 -18.96 -6.94
N PRO A 17 -5.76 -19.82 -7.98
CA PRO A 17 -7.00 -20.39 -8.50
C PRO A 17 -7.83 -21.11 -7.43
N ASP A 18 -7.17 -21.72 -6.45
CA ASP A 18 -7.81 -22.49 -5.38
C ASP A 18 -8.36 -21.62 -4.24
N GLU A 19 -7.98 -20.33 -4.17
CA GLU A 19 -8.42 -19.39 -3.13
C GLU A 19 -9.61 -18.53 -3.59
N GLY A 20 -9.94 -18.56 -4.89
CA GLY A 20 -11.06 -17.80 -5.46
C GLY A 20 -10.86 -16.28 -5.43
N GLU A 21 -9.62 -15.82 -5.34
CA GLU A 21 -9.28 -14.40 -5.28
C GLU A 21 -9.01 -13.82 -6.68
N ASP A 22 -9.56 -12.63 -6.94
CA ASP A 22 -9.28 -11.81 -8.12
C ASP A 22 -8.71 -10.47 -7.64
N ILE A 23 -7.38 -10.38 -7.61
CA ILE A 23 -6.61 -9.29 -7.03
C ILE A 23 -6.04 -8.41 -8.13
N LEU A 24 -6.49 -7.16 -8.18
CA LEU A 24 -5.90 -6.13 -9.03
C LEU A 24 -4.94 -5.25 -8.23
N VAL A 25 -3.67 -5.24 -8.62
CA VAL A 25 -2.65 -4.40 -7.96
C VAL A 25 -2.66 -2.98 -8.54
N HIS A 26 -2.80 -2.00 -7.65
CA HIS A 26 -2.68 -0.57 -7.96
C HIS A 26 -1.36 0.00 -7.44
N ARG A 27 -0.64 0.74 -8.30
CA ARG A 27 0.54 1.52 -7.91
C ARG A 27 0.21 3.00 -7.94
N ILE A 28 0.04 3.60 -6.77
CA ILE A 28 -0.26 5.02 -6.60
C ILE A 28 0.83 5.74 -5.78
N PRO A 29 1.02 7.06 -5.95
CA PRO A 29 1.91 7.84 -5.10
C PRO A 29 1.48 7.79 -3.62
N ARG A 30 2.45 7.85 -2.70
CA ARG A 30 2.17 7.91 -1.25
C ARG A 30 1.17 9.02 -0.90
N GLY A 31 1.30 10.19 -1.50
CA GLY A 31 0.40 11.32 -1.24
C GLY A 31 -1.06 11.03 -1.62
N GLU A 32 -1.27 10.29 -2.72
CA GLU A 32 -2.61 9.88 -3.15
C GLU A 32 -3.22 8.85 -2.19
N ALA A 33 -2.45 7.86 -1.76
CA ALA A 33 -2.90 6.90 -0.76
C ALA A 33 -3.30 7.57 0.57
N LEU A 34 -2.56 8.60 1.00
CA LEU A 34 -2.89 9.37 2.19
C LEU A 34 -4.12 10.29 1.99
N ALA A 35 -4.35 10.77 0.76
CA ALA A 35 -5.56 11.53 0.43
C ALA A 35 -6.81 10.62 0.49
N LEU A 36 -6.72 9.38 0.00
CA LEU A 36 -7.79 8.38 0.14
C LEU A 36 -8.08 8.05 1.60
N LEU A 37 -7.05 7.92 2.44
CA LEU A 37 -7.20 7.75 3.88
C LEU A 37 -7.94 8.94 4.51
N ALA A 38 -7.52 10.17 4.21
CA ALA A 38 -8.15 11.38 4.76
C ALA A 38 -9.60 11.59 4.29
N ALA A 39 -9.94 11.08 3.11
CA ALA A 39 -11.28 11.15 2.53
C ALA A 39 -12.20 9.99 2.96
N ASP A 40 -11.79 9.14 3.91
CA ASP A 40 -12.54 7.96 4.36
C ASP A 40 -12.86 6.97 3.23
N ARG A 41 -11.91 6.79 2.29
CA ARG A 41 -12.06 5.94 1.10
C ARG A 41 -11.35 4.59 1.22
N VAL A 42 -10.88 4.22 2.41
CA VAL A 42 -10.16 2.96 2.68
C VAL A 42 -10.97 2.12 3.68
N PRO A 43 -11.83 1.20 3.20
CA PRO A 43 -12.76 0.48 4.08
C PRO A 43 -12.11 -0.67 4.87
N ASN A 44 -10.86 -1.03 4.58
CA ASN A 44 -10.17 -2.14 5.21
C ASN A 44 -9.38 -1.70 6.45
N GLY A 45 -9.72 -2.25 7.62
CA GLY A 45 -9.09 -1.91 8.90
C GLY A 45 -7.57 -2.15 8.96
N HIS A 46 -7.08 -3.23 8.35
CA HIS A 46 -5.64 -3.51 8.30
C HIS A 46 -4.92 -2.48 7.43
N THR A 47 -5.49 -2.13 6.28
CA THR A 47 -4.96 -1.09 5.39
C THR A 47 -4.98 0.29 6.06
N LEU A 48 -6.04 0.63 6.80
CA LEU A 48 -6.13 1.88 7.57
C LEU A 48 -4.96 2.01 8.54
N ILE A 49 -4.72 0.98 9.38
CA ILE A 49 -3.63 0.97 10.36
C ILE A 49 -2.27 1.08 9.65
N ALA A 50 -2.08 0.36 8.54
CA ALA A 50 -0.83 0.39 7.78
C ALA A 50 -0.55 1.78 7.17
N LEU A 51 -1.58 2.45 6.62
CA LEU A 51 -1.45 3.79 6.05
C LEU A 51 -1.24 4.86 7.12
N GLN A 52 -1.90 4.76 8.28
CA GLN A 52 -1.66 5.63 9.43
C GLN A 52 -0.22 5.49 9.95
N TRP A 53 0.28 4.25 10.08
CA TRP A 53 1.69 4.03 10.42
C TRP A 53 2.62 4.62 9.37
N LEU A 54 2.32 4.46 8.08
CA LEU A 54 3.12 5.01 6.99
C LEU A 54 3.11 6.54 6.98
N GLN A 55 1.99 7.18 7.34
CA GLN A 55 1.89 8.63 7.49
C GLN A 55 2.85 9.15 8.57
N LEU A 56 2.93 8.45 9.71
CA LEU A 56 3.77 8.84 10.85
C LEU A 56 5.25 8.51 10.63
N GLN A 57 5.56 7.35 10.04
CA GLN A 57 6.91 6.78 10.02
C GLN A 57 7.59 6.81 8.65
N GLY A 58 6.83 7.10 7.58
CA GLY A 58 7.28 6.89 6.20
C GLY A 58 8.49 7.72 5.78
N GLU A 59 8.65 8.93 6.30
CA GLU A 59 9.84 9.73 5.98
C GLU A 59 11.09 9.20 6.67
N SER A 60 11.01 8.94 7.98
CA SER A 60 12.11 8.32 8.72
C SER A 60 12.53 6.97 8.13
N LEU A 61 11.55 6.15 7.71
CA LEU A 61 11.80 4.89 7.03
C LEU A 61 12.53 5.09 5.69
N ARG A 62 12.08 6.05 4.87
CA ARG A 62 12.70 6.36 3.59
C ARG A 62 14.17 6.75 3.75
N GLN A 63 14.49 7.60 4.73
CA GLN A 63 15.86 8.00 5.00
C GLN A 63 16.74 6.80 5.36
N ARG A 64 16.27 5.89 6.23
CA ARG A 64 16.99 4.64 6.59
C ARG A 64 17.18 3.66 5.44
N TRP A 65 16.39 3.76 4.36
CA TRP A 65 16.51 2.89 3.20
C TRP A 65 17.35 3.47 2.07
N LEU A 66 17.64 4.77 2.13
CA LEU A 66 18.50 5.50 1.20
C LEU A 66 19.95 5.60 1.69
N SER A 67 20.19 5.42 2.99
CA SER A 67 21.51 5.13 3.57
C SER A 67 21.98 3.73 3.20
#